data_AF-A0A0E0EQL8-F1
#
_entry.id   AF-A0A0E0EQL8-F1
#
_cell.length_a   1.000
_cell.length_b   1.000
_cell.length_c   1.000
_cell.angle_alpha   90.00
_cell.angle_beta   90.00
_cell.angle_gamma   90.00
#
_symmetry.space_group_name_H-M   'P 1'
#
loop_
_entity.id
_entity.type
_entity.pdbx_description
1 polymer ?
#
loop_
_entity_poly.entity_id
_entity_poly.type
_entity_poly.pdbx_seq_one_letter_code
_entity_poly.pdbx_strand_id
1 'polypeptide(L)' 'MLGFGILFGAIVTLVVSAGFQHTYPAPSYSDNHAVSLVPQADYVWCIILMFGTIPAVLTYY' A
#
# COMPACT_ATOMS: atom_id res chain seq x y z
N MET A 1 -22.55 -5.51 3.89
CA MET A 1 -21.21 -5.44 4.49
C MET A 1 -20.08 -5.29 3.44
N LEU A 2 -20.36 -5.47 2.14
CA LEU A 2 -19.35 -5.49 1.07
C LEU A 2 -18.63 -4.14 0.83
N GLY A 3 -19.31 -3.00 1.00
CA GLY A 3 -18.73 -1.67 0.76
C GLY A 3 -17.75 -1.18 1.83
N PHE A 4 -17.89 -1.62 3.09
CA PHE A 4 -17.05 -1.15 4.19
C PHE A 4 -15.61 -1.70 4.08
N GLY A 5 -15.46 -2.94 3.63
CA GLY A 5 -14.15 -3.55 3.40
C GLY A 5 -13.35 -2.87 2.29
N ILE A 6 -14.02 -2.44 1.21
CA ILE A 6 -13.37 -1.73 0.09
C ILE A 6 -12.94 -0.33 0.53
N LEU A 7 -13.80 0.39 1.29
CA LEU A 7 -13.47 1.72 1.80
C LEU A 7 -12.25 1.67 2.73
N PHE A 8 -12.21 0.72 3.66
CA PHE A 8 -11.07 0.56 4.57
C PHE A 8 -9.80 0.18 3.82
N GLY A 9 -9.88 -0.80 2.89
CA GLY A 9 -8.76 -1.19 2.04
C GLY A 9 -8.21 -0.02 1.22
N ALA A 10 -9.08 0.83 0.69
CA ALA A 10 -8.69 2.03 -0.05
C ALA A 10 -7.98 3.07 0.83
N ILE A 11 -8.47 3.32 2.05
CA ILE A 11 -7.84 4.25 3.00
C ILE A 11 -6.44 3.75 3.38
N VAL A 12 -6.29 2.48 3.75
CA VAL A 12 -5.00 1.88 4.09
C VAL A 12 -4.03 1.98 2.92
N THR A 13 -4.48 1.65 1.71
CA THR A 13 -3.66 1.74 0.50
C THR A 13 -3.16 3.17 0.27
N LEU A 14 -4.03 4.17 0.41
CA LEU A 14 -3.66 5.58 0.24
C LEU A 14 -2.65 6.05 1.28
N VAL A 15 -2.86 5.74 2.56
CA VAL A 15 -1.96 6.13 3.65
C VAL A 15 -0.57 5.54 3.45
N VAL A 16 -0.50 4.24 3.15
CA VAL A 16 0.77 3.54 2.94
C VAL A 16 1.48 4.06 1.68
N SER A 17 0.74 4.29 0.59
CA SER A 17 1.31 4.81 -0.66
C SER A 17 1.87 6.24 -0.48
N ALA A 18 1.14 7.10 0.24
CA ALA A 18 1.60 8.46 0.56
C ALA A 18 2.85 8.46 1.46
N GLY A 19 2.88 7.60 2.49
CA GLY A 19 4.04 7.44 3.37
C GLY A 19 5.27 6.89 2.63
N PHE A 20 5.05 5.95 1.71
CA PHE A 20 6.11 5.40 0.87
C PHE A 20 6.70 6.45 -0.07
N GLN A 21 5.86 7.23 -0.77
CA GLN A 21 6.32 8.33 -1.63
C GLN A 21 7.13 9.38 -0.86
N HIS A 22 6.75 9.69 0.39
CA HIS A 22 7.48 10.65 1.21
C HIS A 22 8.84 10.11 1.70
N THR A 23 8.92 8.83 2.03
CA THR A 23 10.14 8.19 2.56
C THR A 23 11.13 7.83 1.46
N TYR A 24 10.61 7.42 0.30
CA TYR A 24 11.36 7.03 -0.88
C TYR A 24 10.95 7.92 -2.05
N PRO A 25 11.56 9.12 -2.21
CA PRO A 25 11.39 9.91 -3.42
C PRO A 25 12.04 9.16 -4.59
N ALA A 26 11.29 8.26 -5.21
CA ALA A 26 11.74 7.50 -6.36
C ALA A 26 11.81 8.45 -7.58
N PRO A 27 12.96 8.53 -8.27
CA PRO A 27 13.06 9.27 -9.52
C PRO A 27 12.10 8.68 -10.56
N SER A 28 11.63 9.53 -11.45
CA SER A 28 10.69 9.14 -12.50
C SER A 28 11.28 7.98 -13.31
N TYR A 29 10.43 7.04 -13.74
CA TYR A 29 10.87 5.86 -14.50
C TYR A 29 11.75 6.28 -15.69
N SER A 30 11.39 7.36 -16.39
CA SER A 30 12.12 7.94 -17.50
C SER A 30 13.56 8.39 -17.19
N ASP A 31 13.88 8.75 -15.95
CA ASP A 31 15.21 9.22 -15.56
C ASP A 31 16.15 8.07 -15.16
N ASN A 32 15.63 7.02 -14.51
CA ASN A 32 16.45 5.89 -14.08
C ASN A 32 15.62 4.64 -13.73
N HIS A 33 15.34 3.78 -14.72
CA HIS A 33 14.57 2.53 -14.54
C HIS A 33 15.07 1.65 -13.39
N ALA A 34 16.39 1.49 -13.25
CA ALA A 34 16.99 0.58 -12.28
C ALA A 34 16.72 0.97 -10.82
N VAL A 35 16.49 2.26 -10.57
CA VAL A 35 16.24 2.82 -9.23
C VAL A 35 14.75 3.11 -9.01
N SER A 36 13.95 3.09 -10.07
CA SER A 36 12.51 3.37 -10.01
C SER A 36 11.71 2.14 -9.53
N LEU A 37 12.23 0.92 -9.77
CA LEU A 37 11.68 -0.33 -9.25
C LEU A 37 12.45 -0.76 -8.00
N VAL A 38 12.26 0.01 -6.94
CA VAL A 38 12.85 -0.26 -5.64
C VAL A 38 12.24 -1.56 -5.09
N PRO A 39 13.02 -2.60 -4.70
CA PRO A 39 12.51 -3.85 -4.12
C PRO A 39 11.54 -3.65 -2.94
N GLN A 40 11.66 -2.50 -2.27
CA GLN A 40 10.80 -2.08 -1.18
C GLN A 40 9.32 -1.92 -1.59
N ALA A 41 9.02 -1.69 -2.87
CA ALA A 41 7.64 -1.62 -3.35
C ALA A 41 6.88 -2.95 -3.20
N ASP A 42 7.57 -4.08 -3.35
CA ASP A 42 6.98 -5.42 -3.16
C ASP A 42 6.63 -5.66 -1.69
N TYR A 43 7.51 -5.25 -0.77
CA TYR A 43 7.25 -5.29 0.67
C TYR A 43 6.07 -4.40 1.07
N VAL A 44 5.95 -3.21 0.48
CA VAL A 44 4.83 -2.30 0.71
C VAL A 44 3.51 -2.94 0.30
N TRP A 45 3.49 -3.63 -0.84
CA TRP A 45 2.34 -4.39 -1.28
C TRP A 45 1.95 -5.49 -0.28
N CYS A 46 2.92 -6.25 0.23
CA CYS A 46 2.66 -7.24 1.29
C CYS A 46 2.07 -6.61 2.56
N ILE A 47 2.56 -5.45 2.97
CA ILE A 47 2.03 -4.71 4.14
C ILE A 47 0.58 -4.28 3.90
N ILE A 48 0.27 -3.72 2.73
CA ILE A 48 -1.09 -3.30 2.37
C ILE A 48 -2.05 -4.49 2.40
N LEU A 49 -1.64 -5.64 1.84
CA LEU A 49 -2.45 -6.86 1.88
C LEU A 49 -2.69 -7.37 3.30
N MET A 50 -1.67 -7.40 4.15
CA MET A 50 -1.81 -7.80 5.55
C MET A 50 -2.76 -6.86 6.31
N PHE A 51 -2.58 -5.55 6.20
CA PHE A 51 -3.46 -4.57 6.87
C PHE A 51 -4.88 -4.55 6.30
N GLY A 52 -5.06 -4.81 5.00
CA GLY A 52 -6.37 -4.92 4.37
C GLY A 52 -7.24 -6.05 4.93
N THR A 53 -6.63 -7.07 5.55
CA THR A 53 -7.36 -8.19 6.18
C THR A 53 -7.80 -7.91 7.63
N ILE A 54 -7.26 -6.88 8.28
CA ILE A 54 -7.65 -6.49 9.65
C ILE A 54 -9.15 -6.20 9.81
N PRO A 55 -9.83 -5.43 8.94
CA PRO A 55 -11.27 -5.22 9.06
C PRO A 55 -12.08 -6.50 8.85
N ALA A 56 -11.57 -7.47 8.07
CA ALA A 56 -12.21 -8.77 7.95
C ALA A 56 -12.13 -9.55 9.27
N VAL A 57 -11.01 -9.48 9.98
CA VAL A 57 -10.86 -10.05 11.34
C VAL A 57 -11.77 -9.33 12.34
N LEU A 58 -11.79 -8.00 12.32
CA LEU A 58 -12.53 -7.17 13.27
C LEU A 58 -14.06 -7.24 13.10
N THR A 59 -14.55 -7.71 11.94
CA THR A 59 -15.99 -7.88 11.68
C THR A 59 -16.45 -9.34 11.80
N TYR A 60 -15.53 -10.28 11.98
CA TYR A 60 -15.84 -11.69 12.23
C TYR A 60 -15.93 -12.04 13.73
N TYR A 61 -15.65 -11.08 14.61
CA TYR A 61 -15.74 -11.17 16.07
C TYR A 61 -16.63 -10.04 16.60
#